data_AF-A0A1G7Q0U4-F1
#
_entry.id   AF-A0A1G7Q0U4-F1
#
_cell.length_a   1.000
_cell.length_b   1.000
_cell.length_c   1.000
_cell.angle_alpha   90.00
_cell.angle_beta   90.00
_cell.angle_gamma   90.00
#
_symmetry.space_group_name_H-M   'P 1'
#
loop_
_entity.id
_entity.type
_entity.pdbx_description
1 polymer ?
#
loop_
_entity_poly.entity_id
_entity_poly.type
_entity_poly.pdbx_seq_one_letter_code
_entity_poly.pdbx_strand_id
1 'polypeptide(L)'
;MTILAFNKLAVLLLASAGFAISILWFFIRPNLYKRQLEAASKTDSAKLPGYLEWGFAVTAVFSALIGILSALSSHQEASIRKNEVASENVITRAEVASQGDSLPVSFESSYIQFQKPKPRLWIRAADGTWLETYEHQTSNVFQPQGRTTHSGCRGQILVKRGEPSFEVFIPEDGCSTELLFRYNENSWQELGPISNVSRTIPSPKAN
;
A
#
# COMPACT_ATOMS: atom_id res chain seq x y z
N MET A 1 13.74 16.13 -8.84
CA MET A 1 13.18 16.98 -7.76
C MET A 1 12.69 18.36 -8.22
N THR A 2 13.14 18.93 -9.34
CA THR A 2 12.77 20.30 -9.77
C THR A 2 11.32 20.46 -10.26
N ILE A 3 10.77 19.48 -10.97
CA ILE A 3 9.43 19.58 -11.60
C ILE A 3 8.30 19.67 -10.54
N LEU A 4 8.43 18.97 -9.41
CA LEU A 4 7.40 18.95 -8.36
C LEU A 4 7.30 20.31 -7.64
N ALA A 5 8.43 21.01 -7.47
CA ALA A 5 8.46 22.32 -6.84
C ALA A 5 7.78 23.39 -7.71
N PHE A 6 7.97 23.34 -9.03
CA PHE A 6 7.32 24.25 -9.97
C PHE A 6 5.79 24.10 -9.96
N ASN A 7 5.26 22.87 -9.91
CA ASN A 7 3.82 22.65 -9.87
C ASN A 7 3.18 23.19 -8.57
N LYS A 8 3.84 23.00 -7.42
CA LYS A 8 3.33 23.55 -6.15
C LYS A 8 3.32 25.07 -6.15
N LEU A 9 4.35 25.71 -6.71
CA LEU A 9 4.42 27.16 -6.82
C LEU A 9 3.33 27.72 -7.75
N ALA A 10 3.07 27.08 -8.89
CA ALA A 10 2.04 27.51 -9.83
C ALA A 10 0.63 27.45 -9.23
N VAL A 11 0.31 26.39 -8.48
CA VAL A 11 -0.98 26.26 -7.77
C VAL A 11 -1.15 27.37 -6.73
N LEU A 12 -0.09 27.69 -5.97
CA LEU A 12 -0.11 28.75 -4.96
C LEU A 12 -0.35 30.13 -5.59
N LEU A 13 0.31 30.41 -6.72
CA LEU A 13 0.13 31.68 -7.45
C LEU A 13 -1.29 31.82 -7.99
N LEU A 14 -1.86 30.77 -8.58
CA LEU A 14 -3.24 30.79 -9.09
C LEU A 14 -4.28 30.98 -7.97
N ALA A 15 -4.09 30.33 -6.82
CA ALA A 15 -4.97 30.51 -5.66
C ALA A 15 -4.94 31.96 -5.14
N SER A 16 -3.75 32.58 -5.08
CA SER A 16 -3.60 33.96 -4.62
C SER A 16 -4.26 34.97 -5.58
N ALA A 17 -4.16 34.75 -6.89
CA ALA A 17 -4.79 35.59 -7.91
C ALA A 17 -6.33 35.50 -7.84
N GLY A 18 -6.90 34.31 -7.66
CA GLY A 18 -8.35 34.12 -7.49
C GLY A 18 -8.90 34.83 -6.25
N PHE A 19 -8.16 34.80 -5.14
CA PHE A 19 -8.52 35.50 -3.91
C PHE A 19 -8.47 37.03 -4.09
N ALA A 20 -7.43 37.56 -4.72
CA ALA A 20 -7.30 38.98 -5.00
C ALA A 20 -8.43 39.50 -5.91
N ILE A 21 -8.80 38.74 -6.95
CA ILE A 21 -9.91 39.08 -7.84
C ILE A 21 -11.24 39.11 -7.09
N SER A 22 -11.47 38.14 -6.19
CA SER A 22 -12.69 38.06 -5.39
C SER A 22 -12.82 39.25 -4.42
N ILE A 23 -11.71 39.65 -3.79
CA ILE A 23 -11.65 40.86 -2.94
C ILE A 23 -11.94 42.11 -3.77
N LEU A 24 -11.28 42.27 -4.92
CA LEU A 24 -11.49 43.42 -5.80
C LEU A 24 -12.96 43.53 -6.24
N TRP A 25 -13.59 42.40 -6.56
CA TRP A 25 -15.01 42.35 -6.94
C TRP A 25 -15.93 42.77 -5.78
N PHE A 26 -15.60 42.37 -4.55
CA PHE A 26 -16.35 42.74 -3.34
C PHE A 26 -16.32 44.27 -3.10
N PHE A 27 -15.19 44.92 -3.36
CA PHE A 27 -15.06 46.38 -3.18
C PHE A 27 -15.65 47.22 -4.33
N ILE A 28 -15.70 46.69 -5.56
CA ILE A 28 -16.30 47.40 -6.70
C ILE A 28 -17.83 47.31 -6.69
N ARG A 29 -18.41 46.21 -6.16
CA ARG A 29 -19.86 45.93 -6.16
C ARG A 29 -20.74 47.03 -5.55
N PRO A 30 -20.42 47.63 -4.39
CA PRO A 30 -21.29 48.62 -3.75
C PRO A 30 -21.51 49.87 -4.60
N ASN A 31 -20.47 50.32 -5.31
CA ASN A 31 -20.54 51.49 -6.18
C ASN A 31 -21.37 51.24 -7.45
N LEU A 32 -21.31 50.02 -8.00
CA LEU A 32 -22.14 49.64 -9.14
C LEU A 32 -23.61 49.51 -8.75
N TYR A 33 -23.91 48.94 -7.58
CA TYR A 33 -25.28 48.79 -7.09
C TYR A 33 -25.96 50.14 -6.86
N LYS A 34 -25.22 51.11 -6.29
CA LYS A 34 -25.72 52.47 -6.05
C LYS A 34 -26.09 53.18 -7.36
N ARG A 35 -25.22 53.12 -8.38
CA ARG A 35 -25.50 53.71 -9.71
C ARG A 35 -26.69 53.05 -10.42
N GLN A 36 -26.87 51.74 -10.24
CA GLN A 36 -28.00 51.01 -10.82
C GLN A 36 -29.34 51.36 -10.14
N LEU A 37 -29.35 51.54 -8.82
CA LEU A 37 -30.54 51.97 -8.09
C LEU A 37 -30.97 53.40 -8.46
N GLU A 38 -30.01 54.31 -8.64
CA GLU A 38 -30.28 55.68 -9.11
C GLU A 38 -30.77 55.73 -10.57
N ALA A 39 -30.38 54.76 -11.41
CA ALA A 39 -30.89 54.64 -12.78
C ALA A 39 -32.28 53.99 -12.85
N ALA A 40 -32.53 52.95 -12.03
CA ALA A 40 -33.80 52.24 -11.99
C ALA A 40 -34.96 53.08 -11.45
N SER A 41 -34.68 54.05 -10.56
CA SER A 41 -35.72 54.95 -10.02
C SER A 41 -36.32 55.90 -11.05
N LYS A 42 -35.81 55.94 -12.29
CA LYS A 42 -36.30 56.80 -13.38
C LYS A 42 -37.11 56.06 -14.44
N THR A 43 -37.29 54.74 -14.32
CA THR A 43 -37.95 53.91 -15.34
C THR A 43 -38.96 52.98 -14.70
N ASP A 44 -40.26 53.22 -14.95
CA ASP A 44 -41.41 52.48 -14.39
C ASP A 44 -41.57 51.03 -14.89
N SER A 45 -40.51 50.40 -15.41
CA SER A 45 -40.57 49.02 -15.90
C SER A 45 -39.54 48.16 -15.18
N ALA A 46 -40.00 47.51 -14.11
CA ALA A 46 -39.23 46.59 -13.29
C ALA A 46 -38.93 45.27 -14.04
N LYS A 47 -37.99 45.31 -15.00
CA LYS A 47 -37.24 44.11 -15.42
C LYS A 47 -35.90 44.13 -14.70
N LEU A 48 -35.73 43.21 -13.74
CA LEU A 48 -34.45 42.98 -13.08
C LEU A 48 -33.37 42.68 -14.13
N PRO A 49 -32.23 43.40 -14.13
CA PRO A 49 -31.17 43.17 -15.11
C PRO A 49 -30.53 41.80 -14.86
N GLY A 50 -30.42 40.98 -15.91
CA GLY A 50 -29.91 39.60 -15.87
C GLY A 50 -28.47 39.42 -15.35
N TYR A 51 -27.79 40.49 -14.93
CA TYR A 51 -26.43 40.46 -14.39
C TYR A 51 -26.30 39.70 -13.06
N LEU A 52 -27.38 39.57 -12.28
CA LEU A 52 -27.35 38.79 -11.04
C LEU A 52 -27.21 37.28 -11.29
N GLU A 53 -27.74 36.75 -12.40
CA GLU A 53 -27.63 35.32 -12.72
C GLU A 53 -26.20 34.93 -13.13
N TRP A 54 -25.49 35.80 -13.86
CA TRP A 54 -24.12 35.52 -14.32
C TRP A 54 -23.12 35.40 -13.16
N GLY A 55 -23.29 36.17 -12.08
CA GLY A 55 -22.40 36.12 -10.91
C GLY A 55 -22.44 34.78 -10.17
N PHE A 56 -23.63 34.19 -10.02
CA PHE A 56 -23.78 32.87 -9.38
C PHE A 56 -23.22 31.75 -10.27
N ALA A 57 -23.41 31.84 -11.59
CA ALA A 57 -22.87 30.86 -12.54
C ALA A 57 -21.32 30.81 -12.49
N VAL A 58 -20.65 31.97 -12.48
CA VAL A 58 -19.17 32.03 -12.45
C VAL A 58 -18.62 31.45 -11.15
N THR A 59 -19.27 31.73 -10.01
CA THR A 59 -18.83 31.25 -8.69
C THR A 59 -18.98 29.72 -8.57
N ALA A 60 -20.05 29.16 -9.13
CA ALA A 60 -20.29 27.72 -9.16
C ALA A 60 -19.25 26.97 -10.00
N VAL A 61 -18.91 27.51 -11.18
CA VAL A 61 -17.90 26.90 -12.07
C VAL A 61 -16.51 26.91 -11.40
N PHE A 62 -16.12 28.01 -10.77
CA PHE A 62 -14.83 28.10 -10.06
C PHE A 62 -14.75 27.08 -8.90
N SER A 63 -15.82 26.92 -8.13
CA SER A 63 -15.85 25.97 -7.00
C SER A 63 -15.73 24.52 -7.47
N ALA A 64 -16.39 24.17 -8.58
CA ALA A 64 -16.27 22.84 -9.19
C ALA A 64 -14.85 22.56 -9.70
N LEU A 65 -14.20 23.56 -10.31
CA LEU A 65 -12.84 23.43 -10.83
C LEU A 65 -11.81 23.20 -9.72
N ILE A 66 -11.94 23.89 -8.58
CA ILE A 66 -11.08 23.69 -7.40
C ILE A 66 -11.25 22.26 -6.84
N GLY A 67 -12.48 21.74 -6.80
CA GLY A 67 -12.75 20.37 -6.36
C GLY A 67 -12.07 19.32 -7.25
N ILE A 68 -12.17 19.47 -8.57
CA ILE A 68 -11.54 18.55 -9.54
C ILE A 68 -10.01 18.57 -9.42
N LEU A 69 -9.40 19.76 -9.34
CA LEU A 69 -7.95 19.91 -9.19
C LEU A 69 -7.43 19.29 -7.88
N SER A 70 -8.19 19.42 -6.79
CA SER A 70 -7.84 18.83 -5.49
C SER A 70 -7.87 17.30 -5.55
N ALA A 71 -8.89 16.72 -6.19
CA ALA A 71 -8.99 15.27 -6.37
C ALA A 71 -7.84 14.72 -7.21
N LEU A 72 -7.49 15.39 -8.31
CA LEU A 72 -6.36 15.00 -9.18
C LEU A 72 -5.02 15.03 -8.44
N SER A 73 -4.78 16.06 -7.61
CA SER A 73 -3.56 16.17 -6.79
C SER A 73 -3.44 14.99 -5.80
N SER A 74 -4.53 14.61 -5.14
CA SER A 74 -4.53 13.50 -4.18
C SER A 74 -4.22 12.14 -4.84
N HIS A 75 -4.71 11.92 -6.05
CA HIS A 75 -4.48 10.69 -6.80
C HIS A 75 -3.01 10.58 -7.26
N GLN A 76 -2.36 11.70 -7.57
CA GLN A 76 -0.96 11.70 -8.01
C GLN A 76 0.01 11.37 -6.86
N GLU A 77 -0.24 11.86 -5.64
CA GLU A 77 0.60 11.55 -4.47
C GLU A 77 0.51 10.08 -4.05
N ALA A 78 -0.68 9.45 -4.18
CA ALA A 78 -0.85 8.04 -3.90
C ALA A 78 -0.09 7.12 -4.87
N SER A 79 0.03 7.53 -6.15
CA SER A 79 0.76 6.77 -7.16
C SER A 79 2.29 6.87 -6.97
N ILE A 80 2.80 8.05 -6.63
CA ILE A 80 4.24 8.26 -6.40
C ILE A 80 4.74 7.46 -5.19
N ARG A 81 3.98 7.41 -4.09
CA ARG A 81 4.36 6.59 -2.91
C ARG A 81 4.43 5.09 -3.22
N LYS A 82 3.59 4.56 -4.12
CA LYS A 82 3.64 3.14 -4.49
C LYS A 82 4.92 2.78 -5.25
N ASN A 83 5.47 3.71 -6.02
CA ASN A 83 6.66 3.46 -6.83
C ASN A 83 7.97 3.64 -6.06
N GLU A 84 8.00 4.53 -5.07
CA GLU A 84 9.20 4.75 -4.23
C GLU A 84 9.44 3.57 -3.27
N VAL A 85 8.37 3.05 -2.66
CA VAL A 85 8.43 1.82 -1.83
C VAL A 85 8.82 0.59 -2.66
N ALA A 86 8.47 0.55 -3.95
CA ALA A 86 8.86 -0.55 -4.84
C ALA A 86 10.33 -0.48 -5.28
N SER A 87 10.93 0.71 -5.35
CA SER A 87 12.31 0.88 -5.84
C SER A 87 13.36 0.75 -4.73
N GLU A 88 13.08 1.16 -3.50
CA GLU A 88 14.03 1.08 -2.39
C GLU A 88 14.14 -0.33 -1.78
N ASN A 89 13.19 -1.21 -2.08
CA ASN A 89 13.13 -2.58 -1.54
C ASN A 89 13.76 -3.65 -2.46
N VAL A 90 14.24 -3.27 -3.65
CA VAL A 90 14.80 -4.19 -4.65
C VAL A 90 16.33 -4.29 -4.57
N ILE A 91 17.02 -3.23 -4.15
CA ILE A 91 18.50 -3.19 -4.16
C ILE A 91 19.09 -3.68 -2.82
N THR A 92 18.40 -3.54 -1.70
CA THR A 92 18.86 -4.03 -0.38
C THR A 92 18.52 -5.51 -0.11
N ARG A 93 17.70 -6.16 -0.93
CA ARG A 93 17.21 -7.53 -0.67
C ARG A 93 18.09 -8.63 -1.27
N ALA A 94 18.88 -8.33 -2.29
CA ALA A 94 19.73 -9.32 -2.95
C ALA A 94 21.05 -9.59 -2.21
N GLU A 95 21.57 -8.62 -1.44
CA GLU A 95 22.92 -8.71 -0.87
C GLU A 95 22.95 -9.23 0.59
N VAL A 96 21.81 -9.16 1.32
CA VAL A 96 21.66 -9.82 2.64
C VAL A 96 21.38 -11.32 2.51
N ALA A 97 21.08 -11.82 1.30
CA ALA A 97 20.77 -13.23 1.05
C ALA A 97 22.00 -14.17 1.01
N SER A 98 23.22 -13.63 1.09
CA SER A 98 24.46 -14.40 0.89
C SER A 98 25.17 -14.78 2.19
N GLN A 99 24.80 -14.18 3.33
CA GLN A 99 25.55 -14.37 4.58
C GLN A 99 24.83 -15.33 5.54
N GLY A 100 25.00 -16.63 5.29
CA GLY A 100 24.84 -17.69 6.30
C GLY A 100 23.42 -17.92 6.80
N ASP A 101 22.44 -17.96 5.91
CA ASP A 101 21.06 -18.26 6.29
C ASP A 101 20.95 -19.75 6.69
N SER A 102 21.03 -20.04 7.98
CA SER A 102 20.93 -21.37 8.62
C SER A 102 19.52 -21.98 8.55
N LEU A 103 18.65 -21.44 7.69
CA LEU A 103 17.31 -21.97 7.48
C LEU A 103 17.38 -23.19 6.55
N PRO A 104 16.54 -24.21 6.78
CA PRO A 104 16.48 -25.35 5.88
C PRO A 104 16.03 -24.93 4.47
N VAL A 105 16.43 -25.71 3.46
CA VAL A 105 16.00 -25.53 2.06
C VAL A 105 14.70 -26.30 1.80
N SER A 106 14.59 -27.50 2.36
CA SER A 106 13.35 -28.28 2.32
C SER A 106 13.24 -29.18 3.53
N PHE A 107 12.02 -29.59 3.87
CA PHE A 107 11.75 -30.59 4.89
C PHE A 107 10.32 -31.15 4.73
N GLU A 108 10.02 -32.20 5.48
CA GLU A 108 8.67 -32.77 5.58
C GLU A 108 8.10 -32.53 6.98
N SER A 109 6.80 -32.23 7.05
CA SER A 109 6.09 -32.09 8.33
C SER A 109 4.75 -32.82 8.32
N SER A 110 4.45 -33.51 9.42
CA SER A 110 3.21 -34.28 9.59
C SER A 110 2.30 -33.54 10.57
N TYR A 111 1.16 -33.03 10.09
CA TYR A 111 0.31 -32.16 10.88
C TYR A 111 -0.48 -32.93 11.94
N ILE A 112 -0.33 -32.54 13.20
CA ILE A 112 -0.96 -33.24 14.32
C ILE A 112 -2.45 -32.85 14.44
N GLN A 113 -2.77 -31.58 14.18
CA GLN A 113 -4.11 -31.04 14.44
C GLN A 113 -5.09 -31.21 13.26
N PHE A 114 -4.64 -31.66 12.09
CA PHE A 114 -5.44 -31.68 10.87
C PHE A 114 -5.79 -33.11 10.45
N GLN A 115 -7.03 -33.35 10.00
CA GLN A 115 -7.62 -34.68 9.73
C GLN A 115 -6.89 -35.54 8.66
N LYS A 116 -5.82 -35.04 8.04
CA LYS A 116 -5.06 -35.73 7.01
C LYS A 116 -3.60 -35.90 7.47
N PRO A 117 -3.22 -37.07 7.99
CA PRO A 117 -1.93 -37.28 8.66
C PRO A 117 -0.74 -37.45 7.69
N LYS A 118 -0.92 -37.26 6.38
CA LYS A 118 0.17 -37.47 5.43
C LYS A 118 1.19 -36.33 5.51
N PRO A 119 2.49 -36.64 5.33
CA PRO A 119 3.54 -35.63 5.34
C PRO A 119 3.31 -34.56 4.28
N ARG A 120 3.67 -33.32 4.64
CA ARG A 120 3.66 -32.16 3.76
C ARG A 120 5.08 -31.77 3.45
N LEU A 121 5.35 -31.61 2.17
CA LEU A 121 6.67 -31.20 1.69
C LEU A 121 6.75 -29.67 1.65
N TRP A 122 7.68 -29.13 2.42
CA TRP A 122 8.02 -27.72 2.44
C TRP A 122 9.29 -27.48 1.63
N ILE A 123 9.24 -26.56 0.67
CA ILE A 123 10.39 -26.20 -0.17
C ILE A 123 10.52 -24.68 -0.21
N ARG A 124 11.71 -24.17 0.07
CA ARG A 124 12.08 -22.78 -0.13
C ARG A 124 12.49 -22.54 -1.58
N ALA A 125 11.79 -21.65 -2.25
CA ALA A 125 12.13 -21.17 -3.59
C ALA A 125 13.29 -20.16 -3.56
N ALA A 126 13.90 -19.91 -4.72
CA ALA A 126 15.05 -19.03 -4.85
C ALA A 126 14.77 -17.56 -4.48
N ASP A 127 13.50 -17.12 -4.58
CA ASP A 127 13.04 -15.78 -4.19
C ASP A 127 12.77 -15.66 -2.68
N GLY A 128 12.99 -16.74 -1.91
CA GLY A 128 12.72 -16.82 -0.48
C GLY A 128 11.28 -17.15 -0.11
N THR A 129 10.39 -17.35 -1.10
CA THR A 129 9.03 -17.83 -0.89
C THR A 129 9.07 -19.32 -0.49
N TRP A 130 8.12 -19.74 0.35
CA TRP A 130 7.99 -21.12 0.77
C TRP A 130 6.75 -21.76 0.15
N LEU A 131 6.91 -23.00 -0.32
CA LEU A 131 5.87 -23.80 -0.94
C LEU A 131 5.60 -25.02 -0.07
N GLU A 132 4.36 -25.18 0.37
CA GLU A 132 3.89 -26.37 1.06
C GLU A 132 3.06 -27.20 0.07
N THR A 133 3.46 -28.45 -0.16
CA THR A 133 2.78 -29.38 -1.07
C THR A 133 2.24 -30.58 -0.32
N TYR A 134 1.01 -30.99 -0.61
CA TYR A 134 0.35 -32.15 0.00
C TYR A 134 -0.06 -33.15 -1.08
N GLU A 135 0.49 -34.37 -1.04
CA GLU A 135 0.18 -35.46 -2.02
C GLU A 135 0.32 -35.05 -3.49
N HIS A 136 1.33 -34.24 -3.83
CA HIS A 136 1.56 -33.68 -5.18
C HIS A 136 0.45 -32.75 -5.69
N GLN A 137 -0.50 -32.37 -4.83
CA GLN A 137 -1.61 -31.49 -5.14
C GLN A 137 -1.53 -30.23 -4.29
N THR A 138 -2.08 -29.14 -4.83
CA THR A 138 -2.29 -27.83 -4.20
C THR A 138 -1.12 -27.32 -3.35
N SER A 139 -0.33 -26.42 -3.93
CA SER A 139 0.71 -25.71 -3.20
C SER A 139 0.10 -24.56 -2.40
N ASN A 140 0.22 -24.56 -1.08
CA ASN A 140 0.08 -23.31 -0.34
C ASN A 140 1.37 -22.51 -0.50
N VAL A 141 1.22 -21.19 -0.67
CA VAL A 141 2.34 -20.27 -0.90
C VAL A 141 2.49 -19.39 0.33
N PHE A 142 3.70 -19.33 0.87
CA PHE A 142 4.02 -18.60 2.08
C PHE A 142 5.12 -17.57 1.81
N GLN A 143 4.94 -16.35 2.27
CA GLN A 143 5.89 -15.26 2.09
C GLN A 143 6.62 -14.96 3.40
N PRO A 144 7.93 -14.66 3.35
CA PRO A 144 8.68 -14.29 4.53
C PRO A 144 8.22 -12.92 5.04
N GLN A 145 7.80 -12.86 6.30
CA GLN A 145 7.39 -11.63 6.97
C GLN A 145 8.52 -11.04 7.81
N GLY A 146 9.33 -11.90 8.44
CA GLY A 146 10.43 -11.47 9.30
C GLY A 146 11.16 -12.64 9.96
N ARG A 147 12.05 -12.32 10.89
CA ARG A 147 12.72 -13.31 11.77
C ARG A 147 12.34 -13.04 13.22
N THR A 148 12.31 -14.08 14.03
CA THR A 148 12.11 -13.96 15.48
C THR A 148 12.90 -15.03 16.23
N THR A 149 12.92 -14.93 17.55
CA THR A 149 13.41 -15.97 18.44
C THR A 149 12.25 -16.49 19.29
N HIS A 150 12.03 -17.80 19.27
CA HIS A 150 11.01 -18.47 20.07
C HIS A 150 11.69 -19.57 20.90
N SER A 151 11.53 -19.54 22.23
CA SER A 151 12.12 -20.53 23.14
C SER A 151 13.64 -20.71 22.96
N GLY A 152 14.36 -19.61 22.71
CA GLY A 152 15.80 -19.61 22.45
C GLY A 152 16.18 -19.99 21.00
N CYS A 153 15.21 -20.40 20.18
CA CYS A 153 15.42 -20.74 18.78
C CYS A 153 15.13 -19.59 17.84
N ARG A 154 16.15 -19.18 17.10
CA ARG A 154 15.99 -18.25 15.99
C ARG A 154 15.31 -18.95 14.83
N GLY A 155 14.48 -18.22 14.10
CA GLY A 155 13.78 -18.74 12.93
C GLY A 155 13.13 -17.66 12.09
N GLN A 156 12.41 -18.09 11.06
CA GLN A 156 11.71 -17.23 10.11
C GLN A 156 10.20 -17.32 10.32
N ILE A 157 9.52 -16.18 10.33
CA ILE A 157 8.07 -16.10 10.29
C ILE A 157 7.62 -15.99 8.83
N LEU A 158 6.68 -16.83 8.47
CA LEU A 158 6.03 -16.88 7.17
C LEU A 158 4.56 -16.56 7.29
N VAL A 159 4.01 -15.85 6.31
CA VAL A 159 2.57 -15.58 6.17
C VAL A 159 2.00 -16.29 4.95
N LYS A 160 0.83 -16.90 5.09
CA LYS A 160 0.17 -17.57 3.96
C LYS A 160 -0.43 -16.56 2.98
N ARG A 161 -0.17 -16.73 1.69
CA ARG A 161 -0.76 -15.90 0.64
C ARG A 161 -2.28 -16.09 0.62
N GLY A 162 -3.02 -14.98 0.77
CA GLY A 162 -4.49 -14.96 0.84
C GLY A 162 -5.05 -15.12 2.25
N GLU A 163 -4.21 -15.43 3.24
CA GLU A 163 -4.62 -15.58 4.64
C GLU A 163 -3.53 -14.98 5.56
N PRO A 164 -3.38 -13.64 5.58
CA PRO A 164 -2.27 -12.97 6.27
C PRO A 164 -2.32 -13.11 7.80
N SER A 165 -3.47 -13.53 8.34
CA SER A 165 -3.63 -13.85 9.76
C SER A 165 -2.96 -15.15 10.16
N PHE A 166 -2.68 -16.07 9.21
CA PHE A 166 -2.06 -17.35 9.46
C PHE A 166 -0.54 -17.25 9.28
N GLU A 167 0.17 -17.38 10.39
CA GLU A 167 1.63 -17.31 10.46
C GLU A 167 2.22 -18.67 10.81
N VAL A 168 3.35 -19.01 10.19
CA VAL A 168 4.13 -20.21 10.45
C VAL A 168 5.55 -19.81 10.85
N PHE A 169 6.08 -20.42 11.90
CA PHE A 169 7.47 -20.24 12.31
C PHE A 169 8.29 -21.46 11.92
N ILE A 170 9.31 -21.23 11.09
CA ILE A 170 10.30 -22.24 10.69
C ILE A 170 11.59 -21.98 11.49
N PRO A 171 12.00 -22.91 12.37
CA PRO A 171 13.24 -22.75 13.12
C PRO A 171 14.48 -22.85 12.21
N GLU A 172 15.57 -22.20 12.61
CA GLU A 172 16.90 -22.45 12.05
C GLU A 172 17.39 -23.86 12.42
N ASP A 173 18.32 -24.35 11.62
CA ASP A 173 18.91 -25.68 11.77
C ASP A 173 19.48 -25.92 13.17
N GLY A 174 19.16 -27.10 13.72
CA GLY A 174 19.73 -27.58 14.98
C GLY A 174 19.08 -27.00 16.25
N CYS A 175 18.01 -26.20 16.11
CA CYS A 175 17.39 -25.60 17.28
C CYS A 175 16.09 -26.28 17.73
N SER A 176 15.11 -26.43 16.84
CA SER A 176 13.84 -27.09 17.14
C SER A 176 13.47 -28.04 16.01
N THR A 177 12.84 -29.16 16.37
CA THR A 177 12.28 -30.15 15.44
C THR A 177 10.79 -29.94 15.21
N GLU A 178 10.21 -28.84 15.67
CA GLU A 178 8.77 -28.57 15.56
C GLU A 178 8.51 -27.37 14.64
N LEU A 179 7.51 -27.55 13.77
CA LEU A 179 6.93 -26.48 12.98
C LEU A 179 5.82 -25.86 13.82
N LEU A 180 5.83 -24.53 13.98
CA LEU A 180 4.83 -23.84 14.79
C LEU A 180 3.94 -22.96 13.93
N PHE A 181 2.71 -22.71 14.37
CA PHE A 181 1.79 -21.79 13.73
C PHE A 181 1.04 -20.93 14.74
N ARG A 182 0.45 -19.83 14.27
CA ARG A 182 -0.51 -19.03 15.03
C ARG A 182 -1.46 -18.28 14.11
N TYR A 183 -2.56 -17.81 14.68
CA TYR A 183 -3.48 -16.88 14.05
C TYR A 183 -3.43 -15.52 14.76
N ASN A 184 -3.41 -14.40 14.05
CA ASN A 184 -3.58 -13.03 14.60
C ASN A 184 -2.76 -12.77 15.89
N GLU A 185 -1.45 -13.03 15.88
CA GLU A 185 -0.55 -12.81 17.03
C GLU A 185 -0.86 -13.62 18.31
N ASN A 186 -1.74 -14.62 18.24
CA ASN A 186 -1.98 -15.54 19.35
C ASN A 186 -0.71 -16.34 19.72
N SER A 187 -0.80 -17.11 20.80
CA SER A 187 0.30 -18.00 21.21
C SER A 187 0.65 -19.00 20.11
N TRP A 188 1.96 -19.26 19.95
CA TRP A 188 2.46 -20.30 19.05
C TRP A 188 1.93 -21.67 19.46
N GLN A 189 1.48 -22.44 18.48
CA GLN A 189 0.99 -23.80 18.63
C GLN A 189 1.79 -24.73 17.73
N GLU A 190 1.94 -25.98 18.16
CA GLU A 190 2.58 -26.99 17.36
C GLU A 190 1.72 -27.34 16.15
N LEU A 191 2.30 -27.15 14.96
CA LEU A 191 1.71 -27.58 13.70
C LEU A 191 2.03 -29.06 13.46
N GLY A 192 3.29 -29.44 13.72
CA GLY A 192 3.77 -30.82 13.73
C GLY A 192 5.29 -30.91 13.65
N PRO A 193 5.86 -32.13 13.79
CA PRO A 193 7.30 -32.32 13.72
C PRO A 193 7.85 -32.07 12.32
N ILE A 194 9.13 -31.70 12.26
CA ILE A 194 9.95 -31.51 11.07
C ILE A 194 10.85 -32.75 10.91
N SER A 195 10.93 -33.26 9.68
CA SER A 195 11.74 -34.42 9.29
C SER A 195 12.33 -34.23 7.90
N ASN A 196 13.26 -35.09 7.49
CA ASN A 196 13.82 -35.10 6.12
C ASN A 196 14.38 -33.72 5.67
N VAL A 197 15.10 -33.05 6.56
CA VAL A 197 15.66 -31.71 6.32
C VAL A 197 16.79 -31.75 5.28
N SER A 198 16.67 -30.96 4.20
CA SER A 198 17.72 -30.72 3.21
C SER A 198 18.28 -29.31 3.35
N ARG A 199 19.60 -29.19 3.21
CA ARG A 199 20.37 -27.93 3.29
C ARG A 199 20.92 -27.47 1.95
N THR A 200 20.91 -28.36 0.97
CA THR A 200 21.52 -28.10 -0.32
C THR A 200 20.42 -27.76 -1.30
N ILE A 201 20.50 -26.57 -1.90
CA ILE A 201 19.67 -26.24 -3.06
C ILE A 201 20.04 -27.28 -4.12
N PRO A 202 19.08 -28.09 -4.61
CA PRO A 202 19.37 -29.08 -5.63
C PRO A 202 19.96 -28.36 -6.82
N SER A 203 21.24 -28.62 -7.11
CA SER A 203 21.90 -28.05 -8.29
C SER A 203 21.09 -28.48 -9.51
N PRO A 204 20.71 -27.55 -10.41
CA PRO A 204 20.06 -27.93 -11.65
C PRO A 204 20.95 -28.98 -12.34
N LYS A 205 20.40 -30.16 -12.61
CA LYS A 205 21.11 -31.15 -13.43
C LYS A 205 21.29 -30.50 -14.80
N ALA A 206 22.54 -30.25 -15.18
CA ALA A 206 22.86 -29.86 -16.55
C ALA A 206 22.42 -31.03 -17.45
N ASN A 207 21.40 -30.78 -18.26
CA ASN A 207 20.94 -31.71 -19.30
C ASN A 207 21.77 -31.50 -20.57
#